data_AF-A0A5N6KSI0-F1
#
_entry.id   AF-A0A5N6KSI0-F1
#
_cell.length_a   1.000
_cell.length_b   1.000
_cell.length_c   1.000
_cell.angle_alpha   90.00
_cell.angle_beta   90.00
_cell.angle_gamma   90.00
#
_symmetry.space_group_name_H-M   'P 1'
#
loop_
_entity.id
_entity.type
_entity.pdbx_description
1 polymer ?
#
loop_
_entity_poly.entity_id
_entity_poly.type
_entity_poly.pdbx_seq_one_letter_code
_entity_poly.pdbx_strand_id
1 'polypeptide(L)'
;MLLFRCHSGRENESVLSMDLPFVIFIPFGRGPNEDSARRVPPASLQMPSRTAETVYELLVTVQQGHSEQRKYAFPIPLSRYDTLSTFGMYNRPESSEAVSDHLVTLGVSLPRWSYGPLDPVSVYIKLAPNPDWLSKARKVTISKISIAIDEDVIYNPEGDEPTRKTKTLAKQSQQVGVKMPEAGYMTNLGLVFPAKDVRDSEGIIPRGKKEFPTYGVSGFTTTGHLYKIEYYLTVKATMSGAKDILLKQPIVVCPYDHAGCKLEMEAIEQAAKDAAEVSPENPMLPAPSIILANQPGGLRALGVTMVGGQRKPLIE
;
A
#
# COMPACT_ATOMS: atom_id res chain seq x y z
N MET A 1 -11.90 23.41 6.78
CA MET A 1 -11.11 24.17 7.77
C MET A 1 -10.94 25.60 7.26
N LEU A 2 -11.31 26.60 8.05
CA LEU A 2 -11.15 28.02 7.71
C LEU A 2 -9.99 28.58 8.53
N LEU A 3 -8.92 29.01 7.87
CA LEU A 3 -7.70 29.47 8.56
C LEU A 3 -7.70 30.98 8.81
N PHE A 4 -8.38 31.75 7.96
CA PHE A 4 -8.44 33.19 8.07
C PHE A 4 -9.79 33.70 7.57
N ARG A 5 -10.32 34.71 8.24
CA ARG A 5 -11.49 35.49 7.80
C ARG A 5 -11.26 36.94 8.22
N CYS A 6 -11.66 37.88 7.36
CA CYS A 6 -11.65 39.30 7.70
C CYS A 6 -12.50 39.57 8.96
N HIS A 7 -12.13 40.61 9.70
CA HIS A 7 -12.91 41.05 10.85
C HIS A 7 -14.36 41.39 10.48
N SER A 8 -15.28 41.18 11.41
CA SER A 8 -16.70 41.51 11.23
C SER A 8 -16.88 42.95 10.75
N GLY A 9 -17.66 43.14 9.68
CA GLY A 9 -17.91 44.45 9.07
C GLY A 9 -16.87 44.90 8.03
N ARG A 10 -15.84 44.10 7.73
CA ARG A 10 -14.92 44.34 6.61
C ARG A 10 -15.12 43.32 5.50
N GLU A 11 -15.28 43.80 4.27
CA GLU A 11 -15.39 42.94 3.08
C GLU A 11 -14.05 42.32 2.68
N ASN A 12 -12.95 43.04 2.91
CA ASN A 12 -11.59 42.60 2.62
C ASN A 12 -10.57 43.19 3.61
N GLU A 13 -9.39 42.57 3.64
CA GLU A 13 -8.20 43.11 4.30
C GLU A 13 -7.04 43.18 3.30
N SER A 14 -6.28 44.28 3.35
CA SER A 14 -5.09 44.43 2.52
C SER A 14 -3.92 43.75 3.19
N VAL A 15 -3.69 42.49 2.84
CA VAL A 15 -2.65 41.64 3.41
C VAL A 15 -1.52 41.47 2.42
N LEU A 16 -0.28 41.64 2.88
CA LEU A 16 0.92 41.45 2.08
C LEU A 16 1.41 40.01 2.12
N SER A 17 1.38 39.37 3.30
CA SER A 17 1.83 38.00 3.50
C SER A 17 1.08 37.35 4.66
N MET A 18 0.85 36.04 4.58
CA MET A 18 0.29 35.22 5.64
C MET A 18 1.07 33.91 5.76
N ASP A 19 1.36 33.52 6.99
CA ASP A 19 1.73 32.16 7.38
C ASP A 19 0.68 31.67 8.39
N LEU A 20 -0.08 30.65 8.01
CA LEU A 20 -1.23 30.15 8.76
C LEU A 20 -1.02 28.65 9.06
N PRO A 21 -0.38 28.32 10.20
CA PRO A 21 -0.16 26.93 10.59
C PRO A 21 -1.48 26.18 10.79
N PHE A 22 -1.51 24.91 10.39
CA PHE A 22 -2.66 24.04 10.58
C PHE A 22 -2.23 22.58 10.75
N VAL A 23 -3.08 21.76 11.38
CA VAL A 23 -2.94 20.31 11.44
C VAL A 23 -4.19 19.67 10.82
N ILE A 24 -3.99 18.65 9.99
CA ILE A 24 -5.06 17.77 9.53
C ILE A 24 -4.76 16.38 10.09
N PHE A 25 -5.64 15.89 10.95
CA PHE A 25 -5.58 14.51 11.42
C PHE A 25 -6.15 13.57 10.35
N ILE A 26 -5.40 12.53 10.03
CA ILE A 26 -5.88 11.45 9.16
C ILE A 26 -6.91 10.63 9.97
N PRO A 27 -8.12 10.37 9.44
CA PRO A 27 -9.11 9.57 10.13
C PRO A 27 -8.56 8.19 10.51
N PHE A 28 -8.72 7.79 11.77
CA PHE A 28 -8.32 6.48 12.29
C PHE A 28 -9.46 5.90 13.16
N GLY A 29 -10.23 4.96 12.61
CA GLY A 29 -11.22 4.18 13.36
C GLY A 29 -10.60 2.96 14.05
N ARG A 30 -10.91 2.75 15.34
CA ARG A 30 -10.45 1.59 16.15
C ARG A 30 -11.51 0.47 16.28
N GLY A 31 -12.55 0.45 15.44
CA GLY A 31 -13.72 -0.42 15.64
C GLY A 31 -14.03 -1.37 14.47
N PRO A 32 -14.46 -2.63 14.73
CA PRO A 32 -14.89 -3.57 13.70
C PRO A 32 -16.25 -3.24 13.05
N ASN A 33 -17.00 -2.26 13.57
CA ASN A 33 -18.35 -1.88 13.12
C ASN A 33 -18.47 -0.39 12.70
N GLU A 34 -17.38 0.30 12.36
CA GLU A 34 -17.46 1.72 11.97
C GLU A 34 -17.50 1.92 10.45
N ASP A 35 -18.34 2.87 10.03
CA ASP A 35 -18.60 3.31 8.65
C ASP A 35 -17.34 3.39 7.79
N SER A 36 -17.48 3.10 6.49
CA SER A 36 -16.42 3.22 5.47
C SER A 36 -15.68 4.57 5.49
N ALA A 37 -16.32 5.62 6.02
CA ALA A 37 -15.78 6.97 6.22
C ALA A 37 -14.68 7.11 7.29
N ARG A 38 -14.42 6.10 8.15
CA ARG A 38 -13.37 6.14 9.21
C ARG A 38 -12.17 5.23 8.94
N ARG A 39 -12.10 4.62 7.75
CA ARG A 39 -10.95 3.78 7.37
C ARG A 39 -9.71 4.64 7.14
N VAL A 40 -8.56 4.15 7.62
CA VAL A 40 -7.26 4.74 7.29
C VAL A 40 -7.12 4.78 5.76
N PRO A 41 -6.83 5.95 5.16
CA PRO A 41 -6.73 6.07 3.71
C PRO A 41 -5.71 5.07 3.13
N PRO A 42 -5.99 4.46 1.96
CA PRO A 42 -5.00 3.65 1.27
C PRO A 42 -3.75 4.47 0.89
N ALA A 43 -2.63 3.79 0.61
CA ALA A 43 -1.45 4.46 0.09
C ALA A 43 -1.70 5.03 -1.30
N SER A 44 -1.02 6.13 -1.64
CA SER A 44 -0.98 6.64 -3.01
C SER A 44 -0.42 5.56 -3.93
N LEU A 45 -1.14 5.25 -5.01
CA LEU A 45 -0.79 4.17 -5.92
C LEU A 45 -1.28 4.51 -7.33
N GLN A 46 -0.47 4.14 -8.33
CA GLN A 46 -0.87 4.12 -9.74
C GLN A 46 -0.53 2.76 -10.31
N MET A 47 -1.56 2.01 -10.72
CA MET A 47 -1.38 0.73 -11.38
C MET A 47 -0.86 0.91 -12.83
N PRO A 48 -0.19 -0.10 -13.41
CA PRO A 48 0.22 -0.08 -14.81
C PRO A 48 -0.95 0.27 -15.74
N SER A 49 -0.66 1.03 -16.81
CA SER A 49 -1.67 1.51 -17.75
C SER A 49 -2.81 2.34 -17.12
N ARG A 50 -2.61 2.84 -15.89
CA ARG A 50 -3.57 3.67 -15.13
C ARG A 50 -4.93 2.98 -14.94
N THR A 51 -4.94 1.66 -14.76
CA THR A 51 -6.19 0.92 -14.56
C THR A 51 -6.86 1.24 -13.22
N ALA A 52 -6.09 1.67 -12.23
CA ALA A 52 -6.56 2.19 -10.95
C ALA A 52 -5.54 3.20 -10.38
N GLU A 53 -6.04 4.25 -9.73
CA GLU A 53 -5.22 5.30 -9.10
C GLU A 53 -5.80 5.71 -7.75
N THR A 54 -4.92 6.01 -6.81
CA THR A 54 -5.23 6.68 -5.55
C THR A 54 -4.31 7.87 -5.41
N VAL A 55 -4.91 9.07 -5.42
CA VAL A 55 -4.20 10.36 -5.35
C VAL A 55 -4.82 11.18 -4.22
N TYR A 56 -3.97 11.89 -3.48
CA TYR A 56 -4.39 12.84 -2.47
C TYR A 56 -3.83 14.22 -2.81
N GLU A 57 -4.65 15.24 -2.61
CA GLU A 57 -4.28 16.62 -2.84
C GLU A 57 -4.79 17.48 -1.68
N LEU A 58 -3.94 18.41 -1.24
CA LEU A 58 -4.33 19.52 -0.38
C LEU A 58 -4.80 20.68 -1.27
N LEU A 59 -6.08 21.03 -1.15
CA LEU A 59 -6.68 22.14 -1.89
C LEU A 59 -6.76 23.38 -0.99
N VAL A 60 -5.97 24.40 -1.31
CA VAL A 60 -6.03 25.71 -0.68
C VAL A 60 -6.91 26.63 -1.51
N THR A 61 -7.99 27.14 -0.90
CA THR A 61 -8.90 28.08 -1.55
C THR A 61 -8.74 29.45 -0.95
N VAL A 62 -8.46 30.45 -1.79
CA VAL A 62 -8.37 31.86 -1.41
C VAL A 62 -9.53 32.59 -2.05
N GLN A 63 -10.39 33.17 -1.23
CA GLN A 63 -11.52 33.98 -1.68
C GLN A 63 -11.20 35.47 -1.45
N GLN A 64 -11.24 36.24 -2.53
CA GLN A 64 -11.05 37.69 -2.54
C GLN A 64 -12.36 38.34 -2.99
N GLY A 65 -13.10 38.91 -2.02
CA GLY A 65 -14.43 39.46 -2.27
C GLY A 65 -15.50 38.42 -2.64
N HIS A 66 -16.56 38.86 -3.31
CA HIS A 66 -17.73 38.03 -3.61
C HIS A 66 -17.57 37.15 -4.86
N SER A 67 -16.70 37.52 -5.80
CA SER A 67 -16.60 36.89 -7.12
C SER A 67 -15.29 36.18 -7.40
N GLU A 68 -14.19 36.51 -6.72
CA GLU A 68 -12.89 35.94 -7.02
C GLU A 68 -12.52 34.82 -6.03
N GLN A 69 -12.58 33.58 -6.51
CA GLN A 69 -12.12 32.41 -5.77
C GLN A 69 -10.99 31.73 -6.54
N ARG A 70 -9.80 31.66 -5.95
CA ARG A 70 -8.64 30.95 -6.50
C ARG A 70 -8.42 29.64 -5.73
N LYS A 71 -8.11 28.57 -6.45
CA LYS A 71 -7.82 27.25 -5.88
C LYS A 71 -6.39 26.85 -6.26
N TYR A 72 -5.64 26.37 -5.28
CA TYR A 72 -4.28 25.88 -5.43
C TYR A 72 -4.23 24.44 -4.92
N ALA A 73 -3.83 23.51 -5.79
CA ALA A 73 -3.73 22.09 -5.46
C ALA A 73 -2.27 21.72 -5.20
N PHE A 74 -2.03 20.98 -4.13
CA PHE A 74 -0.71 20.48 -3.76
C PHE A 74 -0.79 18.96 -3.56
N PRO A 75 -0.01 18.15 -4.30
CA PRO A 75 -0.06 16.69 -4.15
C PRO A 75 0.52 16.25 -2.80
N ILE A 76 -0.16 15.31 -2.15
CA ILE A 76 0.22 14.74 -0.84
C ILE A 76 0.37 13.22 -0.99
N PRO A 77 1.51 12.69 -1.47
CA PRO A 77 1.70 11.26 -1.59
C PRO A 77 1.65 10.58 -0.21
N LEU A 78 0.76 9.60 -0.02
CA LEU A 78 0.66 8.81 1.21
C LEU A 78 1.36 7.46 1.03
N SER A 79 2.20 7.10 2.01
CA SER A 79 2.81 5.76 2.11
C SER A 79 2.24 5.03 3.31
N ARG A 80 2.07 3.71 3.19
CA ARG A 80 1.61 2.86 4.28
C ARG A 80 2.64 1.78 4.60
N TYR A 81 2.70 1.45 5.87
CA TYR A 81 3.63 0.48 6.43
C TYR A 81 2.91 -0.63 7.19
N ASP A 82 1.57 -0.73 7.09
CA ASP A 82 0.78 -1.73 7.81
C ASP A 82 0.95 -3.17 7.28
N THR A 83 1.55 -3.33 6.10
CA THR A 83 1.76 -4.62 5.43
C THR A 83 3.21 -5.14 5.51
N LEU A 84 4.09 -4.47 6.25
CA LEU A 84 5.53 -4.79 6.29
C LEU A 84 5.79 -6.23 6.74
N SER A 85 6.68 -6.91 6.02
CA SER A 85 7.03 -8.31 6.30
C SER A 85 7.71 -8.55 7.65
N THR A 86 8.21 -7.50 8.29
CA THR A 86 8.85 -7.53 9.61
C THR A 86 7.87 -7.54 10.77
N PHE A 87 6.60 -7.16 10.56
CA PHE A 87 5.63 -7.20 11.64
C PHE A 87 5.34 -8.64 12.08
N GLY A 88 5.24 -8.83 13.41
CA GLY A 88 5.08 -10.15 14.02
C GLY A 88 3.85 -10.92 13.54
N MET A 89 2.78 -10.21 13.13
CA MET A 89 1.60 -10.88 12.56
C MET A 89 1.89 -11.60 11.24
N TYR A 90 2.84 -11.09 10.44
CA TYR A 90 3.25 -11.63 9.15
C TYR A 90 4.47 -12.54 9.24
N ASN A 91 5.33 -12.29 10.22
CA ASN A 91 6.53 -13.07 10.50
C ASN A 91 6.24 -14.28 11.41
N ARG A 92 5.24 -15.07 11.03
CA ARG A 92 4.88 -16.33 11.68
C ARG A 92 4.49 -17.35 10.62
N PRO A 93 4.67 -18.65 10.88
CA PRO A 93 4.27 -19.67 9.94
C PRO A 93 2.75 -19.67 9.70
N GLU A 94 2.35 -19.76 8.44
CA GLU A 94 0.94 -19.85 8.03
C GLU A 94 0.76 -21.13 7.23
N SER A 95 -0.16 -22.00 7.67
CA SER A 95 -0.38 -23.30 7.05
C SER A 95 -1.82 -23.44 6.57
N SER A 96 -2.02 -24.19 5.50
CA SER A 96 -3.34 -24.44 4.92
C SER A 96 -3.38 -25.84 4.32
N GLU A 97 -4.55 -26.46 4.35
CA GLU A 97 -4.77 -27.78 3.76
C GLU A 97 -5.94 -27.74 2.79
N ALA A 98 -5.85 -28.55 1.73
CA ALA A 98 -6.89 -28.71 0.73
C ALA A 98 -7.02 -30.17 0.32
N VAL A 99 -8.26 -30.55 0.00
CA VAL A 99 -8.65 -31.90 -0.36
C VAL A 99 -9.63 -31.79 -1.53
N SER A 100 -9.38 -32.49 -2.63
CA SER A 100 -10.29 -32.51 -3.81
C SER A 100 -11.09 -33.82 -3.93
N ASP A 101 -10.58 -34.89 -3.33
CA ASP A 101 -11.21 -36.21 -3.23
C ASP A 101 -10.80 -36.88 -1.91
N HIS A 102 -11.22 -38.12 -1.66
CA HIS A 102 -10.95 -38.79 -0.40
C HIS A 102 -9.58 -39.51 -0.36
N LEU A 103 -8.71 -39.38 -1.37
CA LEU A 103 -7.49 -40.20 -1.47
C LEU A 103 -6.23 -39.49 -0.97
N VAL A 104 -6.12 -38.17 -1.21
CA VAL A 104 -4.90 -37.40 -0.91
C VAL A 104 -5.26 -36.04 -0.33
N THR A 105 -4.51 -35.61 0.70
CA THR A 105 -4.57 -34.27 1.28
C THR A 105 -3.33 -33.48 0.90
N LEU A 106 -3.50 -32.26 0.40
CA LEU A 106 -2.43 -31.29 0.14
C LEU A 106 -2.34 -30.32 1.32
N GLY A 107 -1.23 -30.36 2.05
CA GLY A 107 -0.85 -29.35 3.04
C GLY A 107 0.23 -28.43 2.50
N VAL A 108 0.12 -27.15 2.82
CA VAL A 108 1.07 -26.09 2.49
C VAL A 108 1.42 -25.34 3.75
N SER A 109 2.70 -24.96 3.90
CA SER A 109 3.17 -24.12 4.99
C SER A 109 4.15 -23.07 4.46
N LEU A 110 3.96 -21.83 4.91
CA LEU A 110 4.83 -20.69 4.61
C LEU A 110 5.49 -20.24 5.91
N PRO A 111 6.78 -19.86 5.91
CA PRO A 111 7.45 -19.35 7.11
C PRO A 111 6.99 -17.93 7.48
N ARG A 112 6.52 -17.18 6.49
CA ARG A 112 5.90 -15.84 6.61
C ARG A 112 4.87 -15.67 5.50
N TRP A 113 4.00 -14.69 5.62
CA TRP A 113 2.93 -14.48 4.62
C TRP A 113 2.80 -13.04 4.14
N SER A 114 3.80 -12.18 4.42
CA SER A 114 4.00 -10.91 3.73
C SER A 114 5.32 -10.89 2.95
N TYR A 115 5.27 -10.44 1.71
CA TYR A 115 6.38 -10.43 0.76
C TYR A 115 6.48 -9.10 0.00
N GLY A 116 7.71 -8.66 -0.26
CA GLY A 116 8.02 -7.50 -1.07
C GLY A 116 8.74 -7.83 -2.38
N PRO A 117 9.16 -6.82 -3.16
CA PRO A 117 9.97 -7.04 -4.35
C PRO A 117 11.25 -7.83 -4.04
N LEU A 118 11.62 -8.78 -4.91
CA LEU A 118 12.82 -9.63 -4.79
C LEU A 118 12.86 -10.55 -3.56
N ASP A 119 11.81 -10.57 -2.75
CA ASP A 119 11.77 -11.45 -1.59
C ASP A 119 11.69 -12.93 -2.03
N PRO A 120 12.46 -13.83 -1.38
CA PRO A 120 12.30 -15.26 -1.60
C PRO A 120 11.02 -15.74 -0.92
N VAL A 121 10.21 -16.47 -1.68
CA VAL A 121 8.98 -17.14 -1.23
C VAL A 121 9.27 -18.63 -1.17
N SER A 122 9.41 -19.18 0.05
CA SER A 122 9.65 -20.62 0.27
C SER A 122 8.37 -21.31 0.70
N VAL A 123 7.96 -22.33 -0.03
CA VAL A 123 6.70 -23.05 0.15
C VAL A 123 7.00 -24.50 0.53
N TYR A 124 6.64 -24.88 1.75
CA TYR A 124 6.71 -26.28 2.19
C TYR A 124 5.43 -26.99 1.80
N ILE A 125 5.55 -28.10 1.07
CA ILE A 125 4.42 -28.82 0.48
C ILE A 125 4.44 -30.24 1.01
N LYS A 126 3.31 -30.69 1.54
CA LYS A 126 3.08 -32.06 2.02
C LYS A 126 1.86 -32.64 1.31
N LEU A 127 2.04 -33.79 0.66
CA LEU A 127 0.94 -34.61 0.15
C LEU A 127 0.83 -35.85 1.03
N ALA A 128 -0.28 -35.99 1.74
CA ALA A 128 -0.52 -37.13 2.64
C ALA A 128 -1.58 -38.07 2.03
N PRO A 129 -1.32 -39.39 1.93
CA PRO A 129 -2.35 -40.34 1.55
C PRO A 129 -3.39 -40.46 2.66
N ASN A 130 -4.65 -40.71 2.29
CA ASN A 130 -5.68 -41.04 3.27
C ASN A 130 -5.42 -42.44 3.86
N PRO A 131 -5.24 -42.59 5.19
CA PRO A 131 -5.04 -43.88 5.84
C PRO A 131 -6.17 -44.88 5.60
N ASP A 132 -7.42 -44.42 5.55
CA ASP A 132 -8.60 -45.27 5.36
C ASP A 132 -8.64 -45.91 3.96
N TRP A 133 -7.93 -45.30 2.99
CA TRP A 133 -7.90 -45.71 1.59
C TRP A 133 -6.48 -45.99 1.08
N LEU A 134 -5.57 -46.39 1.97
CA LEU A 134 -4.15 -46.50 1.69
C LEU A 134 -3.82 -47.36 0.46
N SER A 135 -4.55 -48.46 0.26
CA SER A 135 -4.37 -49.36 -0.89
C SER A 135 -4.68 -48.70 -2.24
N LYS A 136 -5.61 -47.73 -2.27
CA LYS A 136 -5.92 -46.91 -3.46
C LYS A 136 -5.01 -45.69 -3.53
N ALA A 137 -4.78 -45.01 -2.41
CA ALA A 137 -3.94 -43.82 -2.34
C ALA A 137 -2.51 -44.09 -2.83
N ARG A 138 -1.91 -45.24 -2.48
CA ARG A 138 -0.56 -45.65 -2.96
C ARG A 138 -0.46 -45.88 -4.46
N LYS A 139 -1.58 -46.04 -5.17
CA LYS A 139 -1.62 -46.16 -6.63
C LYS A 139 -1.61 -44.80 -7.33
N VAL A 140 -1.95 -43.73 -6.61
CA VAL A 140 -1.90 -42.37 -7.14
C VAL A 140 -0.46 -42.00 -7.47
N THR A 141 -0.25 -41.41 -8.63
CA THR A 141 1.05 -40.92 -9.06
C THR A 141 1.06 -39.39 -9.02
N ILE A 142 2.03 -38.81 -8.32
CA ILE A 142 2.26 -37.37 -8.28
C ILE A 142 3.03 -37.01 -9.55
N SER A 143 2.37 -36.37 -10.51
CA SER A 143 2.97 -36.05 -11.81
C SER A 143 3.78 -34.76 -11.72
N LYS A 144 3.16 -33.69 -11.21
CA LYS A 144 3.72 -32.34 -11.23
C LYS A 144 3.21 -31.55 -10.03
N ILE A 145 4.08 -30.74 -9.43
CA ILE A 145 3.68 -29.73 -8.43
C ILE A 145 4.04 -28.36 -9.00
N SER A 146 3.11 -27.41 -8.93
CA SER A 146 3.35 -26.03 -9.36
C SER A 146 2.93 -25.04 -8.30
N ILE A 147 3.73 -23.99 -8.13
CA ILE A 147 3.43 -22.84 -7.30
C ILE A 147 3.31 -21.60 -8.19
N ALA A 148 2.41 -20.69 -7.85
CA ALA A 148 2.22 -19.43 -8.56
C ALA A 148 1.83 -18.32 -7.58
N ILE A 149 2.21 -17.08 -7.90
CA ILE A 149 1.66 -15.89 -7.26
C ILE A 149 0.66 -15.29 -8.23
N ASP A 150 -0.57 -15.13 -7.77
CA ASP A 150 -1.65 -14.49 -8.52
C ASP A 150 -2.03 -13.16 -7.86
N GLU A 151 -2.18 -12.13 -8.69
CA GLU A 151 -2.72 -10.81 -8.35
C GLU A 151 -4.18 -10.75 -8.80
N ASP A 152 -5.10 -10.50 -7.87
CA ASP A 152 -6.51 -10.24 -8.14
C ASP A 152 -6.78 -8.74 -7.92
N VAL A 153 -7.11 -8.03 -9.00
CA VAL A 153 -7.64 -6.66 -8.94
C VAL A 153 -9.16 -6.72 -9.04
N ILE A 154 -9.83 -6.30 -7.98
CA ILE A 154 -11.29 -6.27 -7.87
C ILE A 154 -11.74 -4.83 -7.98
N TYR A 155 -12.48 -4.47 -9.02
CA TYR A 155 -13.07 -3.14 -9.19
C TYR A 155 -14.51 -3.12 -8.66
N ASN A 156 -14.93 -1.98 -8.14
CA ASN A 156 -16.22 -1.77 -7.49
C ASN A 156 -16.55 -2.82 -6.41
N PRO A 157 -15.65 -3.06 -5.43
CA PRO A 157 -15.81 -4.15 -4.46
C PRO A 157 -17.01 -3.97 -3.52
N GLU A 158 -17.50 -2.75 -3.33
CA GLU A 158 -18.64 -2.42 -2.47
C GLU A 158 -19.96 -2.20 -3.24
N GLY A 159 -19.95 -2.31 -4.58
CA GLY A 159 -21.14 -2.13 -5.42
C GLY A 159 -21.78 -3.45 -5.87
N ASP A 160 -22.88 -3.34 -6.64
CA ASP A 160 -23.72 -4.48 -7.03
C ASP A 160 -23.03 -5.47 -8.00
N GLU A 161 -22.07 -5.00 -8.81
CA GLU A 161 -21.36 -5.81 -9.82
C GLU A 161 -19.84 -5.66 -9.70
N PRO A 162 -19.19 -6.35 -8.76
CA PRO A 162 -17.74 -6.35 -8.65
C PRO A 162 -17.09 -7.10 -9.82
N THR A 163 -16.11 -6.49 -10.47
CA THR A 163 -15.35 -7.14 -11.56
C THR A 163 -13.96 -7.55 -11.07
N ARG A 164 -13.61 -8.83 -11.24
CA ARG A 164 -12.30 -9.38 -10.84
C ARG A 164 -11.43 -9.62 -12.07
N LYS A 165 -10.21 -9.08 -12.05
CA LYS A 165 -9.16 -9.39 -13.03
C LYS A 165 -8.00 -10.09 -12.32
N THR A 166 -7.75 -11.34 -12.71
CA THR A 166 -6.65 -12.15 -12.17
C THR A 166 -5.46 -12.15 -13.13
N LYS A 167 -4.26 -11.97 -12.59
CA LYS A 167 -2.99 -12.04 -13.32
C LYS A 167 -1.99 -12.88 -12.55
N THR A 168 -1.43 -13.92 -13.17
CA THR A 168 -0.30 -14.64 -12.60
C THR A 168 0.98 -13.82 -12.77
N LEU A 169 1.63 -13.49 -11.66
CA LEU A 169 2.85 -12.68 -11.64
C LEU A 169 4.12 -13.52 -11.75
N ALA A 170 4.13 -14.67 -11.09
CA ALA A 170 5.25 -15.61 -11.10
C ALA A 170 4.71 -17.03 -11.02
N LYS A 171 5.38 -17.98 -11.68
CA LYS A 171 4.99 -19.39 -11.65
C LYS A 171 6.22 -20.28 -11.75
N GLN A 172 6.30 -21.27 -10.88
CA GLN A 172 7.31 -22.31 -10.92
C GLN A 172 6.66 -23.69 -10.88
N SER A 173 7.33 -24.69 -11.45
CA SER A 173 6.83 -26.05 -11.45
C SER A 173 7.97 -27.04 -11.36
N GLN A 174 7.70 -28.16 -10.69
CA GLN A 174 8.59 -29.31 -10.58
C GLN A 174 7.85 -30.54 -11.08
N GLN A 175 8.45 -31.27 -12.02
CA GLN A 175 8.00 -32.61 -12.38
C GLN A 175 8.46 -33.58 -11.29
N VAL A 176 7.56 -34.45 -10.83
CA VAL A 176 7.82 -35.38 -9.72
C VAL A 176 7.89 -36.81 -10.25
N GLY A 177 6.80 -37.32 -10.82
CA GLY A 177 6.74 -38.66 -11.43
C GLY A 177 6.83 -39.82 -10.44
N VAL A 178 6.42 -39.63 -9.18
CA VAL A 178 6.55 -40.62 -8.10
C VAL A 178 5.18 -41.09 -7.62
N LYS A 179 5.02 -42.40 -7.37
CA LYS A 179 3.81 -42.95 -6.73
C LYS A 179 3.72 -42.52 -5.28
N MET A 180 2.51 -42.26 -4.79
CA MET A 180 2.27 -41.76 -3.44
C MET A 180 2.90 -42.69 -2.39
N PRO A 181 3.91 -42.22 -1.62
CA PRO A 181 4.51 -43.00 -0.54
C PRO A 181 3.52 -43.16 0.62
N GLU A 182 3.68 -44.23 1.38
CA GLU A 182 2.86 -44.50 2.58
C GLU A 182 3.04 -43.43 3.66
N ALA A 183 4.27 -42.92 3.83
CA ALA A 183 4.57 -41.81 4.74
C ALA A 183 4.14 -40.42 4.19
N GLY A 184 3.60 -40.36 2.97
CA GLY A 184 3.37 -39.12 2.24
C GLY A 184 4.60 -38.61 1.49
N TYR A 185 4.38 -37.60 0.65
CA TYR A 185 5.41 -36.93 -0.12
C TYR A 185 5.60 -35.51 0.40
N MET A 186 6.85 -35.11 0.65
CA MET A 186 7.19 -33.77 1.10
C MET A 186 8.20 -33.16 0.15
N THR A 187 8.02 -31.89 -0.20
CA THR A 187 8.99 -31.12 -0.98
C THR A 187 8.96 -29.66 -0.57
N ASN A 188 10.01 -28.92 -0.93
CA ASN A 188 10.04 -27.47 -0.83
C ASN A 188 10.17 -26.89 -2.24
N LEU A 189 9.33 -25.92 -2.56
CA LEU A 189 9.46 -25.12 -3.77
C LEU A 189 9.64 -23.66 -3.39
N GLY A 190 10.58 -23.00 -4.04
CA GLY A 190 10.82 -21.57 -3.89
C GLY A 190 10.55 -20.82 -5.18
N LEU A 191 10.16 -19.55 -5.08
CA LEU A 191 10.21 -18.58 -6.18
C LEU A 191 10.62 -17.21 -5.61
N VAL A 192 11.01 -16.29 -6.48
CA VAL A 192 11.32 -14.90 -6.09
C VAL A 192 10.13 -14.02 -6.42
N PHE A 193 9.68 -13.19 -5.48
CA PHE A 193 8.60 -12.25 -5.73
C PHE A 193 9.05 -11.21 -6.78
N PRO A 194 8.25 -10.97 -7.83
CA PRO A 194 8.69 -10.13 -8.94
C PRO A 194 8.83 -8.68 -8.51
N ALA A 195 9.92 -8.05 -8.95
CA ALA A 195 10.14 -6.62 -8.84
C ALA A 195 9.80 -5.92 -10.15
N LYS A 196 9.38 -4.66 -10.04
CA LYS A 196 9.21 -3.74 -11.16
C LYS A 196 10.57 -3.11 -11.46
N ASP A 197 10.99 -3.17 -12.72
CA ASP A 197 12.10 -2.33 -13.17
C ASP A 197 11.62 -0.87 -13.21
N VAL A 198 12.28 -0.02 -12.44
CA VAL A 198 11.97 1.41 -12.36
C VAL A 198 12.62 2.20 -13.50
N ARG A 199 13.51 1.57 -14.27
CA ARG A 199 14.17 2.18 -15.41
C ARG A 199 13.27 2.14 -16.64
N ASP A 200 13.42 3.14 -17.51
CA ASP A 200 12.83 3.14 -18.83
C ASP A 200 13.61 2.25 -19.83
N SER A 201 13.17 2.23 -21.09
CA SER A 201 13.80 1.46 -22.17
C SER A 201 15.25 1.83 -22.45
N GLU A 202 15.68 3.03 -22.06
CA GLU A 202 17.05 3.52 -22.21
C GLU A 202 17.90 3.25 -20.95
N GLY A 203 17.32 2.58 -19.93
CA GLY A 203 17.98 2.30 -18.67
C GLY A 203 18.01 3.49 -17.71
N ILE A 204 17.28 4.58 -18.00
CA ILE A 204 17.25 5.80 -17.21
C ILE A 204 16.11 5.70 -16.19
N ILE A 205 16.37 6.15 -14.96
CA ILE A 205 15.31 6.27 -13.95
C ILE A 205 14.55 7.58 -14.23
N PRO A 206 13.28 7.52 -14.67
CA PRO A 206 12.51 8.72 -14.95
C PRO A 206 12.27 9.50 -13.66
N ARG A 207 12.16 10.83 -13.79
CA ARG A 207 11.76 11.67 -12.65
C ARG A 207 10.40 11.20 -12.14
N GLY A 208 10.33 10.91 -10.84
CA GLY A 208 9.10 10.49 -10.18
C GLY A 208 7.98 11.52 -10.34
N LYS A 209 6.74 11.03 -10.35
CA LYS A 209 5.54 11.87 -10.28
C LYS A 209 5.37 12.39 -8.86
N LYS A 210 4.97 13.65 -8.69
CA LYS A 210 4.84 14.26 -7.35
C LYS A 210 3.72 13.61 -6.53
N GLU A 211 2.75 13.03 -7.22
CA GLU A 211 1.54 12.43 -6.66
C GLU A 211 1.77 11.01 -6.11
N PHE A 212 2.84 10.34 -6.55
CA PHE A 212 3.06 8.91 -6.32
C PHE A 212 4.49 8.62 -5.87
N PRO A 213 4.68 7.91 -4.74
CA PRO A 213 5.98 7.34 -4.41
C PRO A 213 6.44 6.35 -5.49
N THR A 214 7.75 6.17 -5.61
CA THR A 214 8.33 5.19 -6.54
C THR A 214 8.43 3.83 -5.84
N TYR A 215 7.54 2.90 -6.21
CA TYR A 215 7.53 1.55 -5.65
C TYR A 215 8.31 0.56 -6.51
N GLY A 216 8.96 -0.40 -5.84
CA GLY A 216 9.65 -1.53 -6.48
C GLY A 216 8.72 -2.64 -6.98
N VAL A 217 7.40 -2.46 -6.89
CA VAL A 217 6.36 -3.39 -7.33
C VAL A 217 5.34 -2.67 -8.20
N SER A 218 4.60 -3.43 -9.03
CA SER A 218 3.54 -2.86 -9.87
C SER A 218 2.25 -2.55 -9.08
N GLY A 219 2.03 -3.28 -7.99
CA GLY A 219 0.93 -3.13 -7.05
C GLY A 219 1.32 -3.81 -5.74
N PHE A 220 0.54 -3.55 -4.69
CA PHE A 220 0.68 -4.17 -3.38
C PHE A 220 -0.70 -4.32 -2.74
N THR A 221 -0.81 -5.14 -1.69
CA THR A 221 -2.09 -5.41 -1.03
C THR A 221 -2.68 -4.11 -0.52
N THR A 222 -3.84 -3.74 -1.05
CA THR A 222 -4.52 -2.50 -0.68
C THR A 222 -6.02 -2.64 -0.86
N THR A 223 -6.78 -1.93 -0.04
CA THR A 223 -8.24 -1.86 -0.14
C THR A 223 -8.63 -0.40 -0.17
N GLY A 224 -9.19 0.04 -1.30
CA GLY A 224 -9.85 1.33 -1.45
C GLY A 224 -11.35 1.16 -1.63
N HIS A 225 -12.05 2.28 -1.80
CA HIS A 225 -13.51 2.28 -2.03
C HIS A 225 -13.88 1.71 -3.41
N LEU A 226 -13.13 2.08 -4.45
CA LEU A 226 -13.46 1.72 -5.84
C LEU A 226 -12.70 0.49 -6.35
N TYR A 227 -11.66 0.05 -5.63
CA TYR A 227 -10.91 -1.13 -6.01
C TYR A 227 -10.21 -1.78 -4.81
N LYS A 228 -9.90 -3.06 -4.95
CA LYS A 228 -9.12 -3.86 -4.01
C LYS A 228 -8.06 -4.64 -4.78
N ILE A 229 -6.85 -4.74 -4.24
CA ILE A 229 -5.78 -5.56 -4.78
C ILE A 229 -5.45 -6.63 -3.75
N GLU A 230 -5.65 -7.89 -4.13
CA GLU A 230 -5.37 -9.07 -3.32
C GLU A 230 -4.33 -9.95 -4.00
N TYR A 231 -3.54 -10.66 -3.20
CA TYR A 231 -2.55 -11.58 -3.71
C TYR A 231 -2.76 -12.95 -3.11
N TYR A 232 -2.47 -13.98 -3.91
CA TYR A 232 -2.62 -15.35 -3.50
C TYR A 232 -1.42 -16.18 -3.93
N LEU A 233 -0.98 -17.06 -3.03
CA LEU A 233 -0.14 -18.18 -3.38
C LEU A 233 -1.05 -19.34 -3.82
N THR A 234 -0.88 -19.74 -5.07
CA THR A 234 -1.59 -20.88 -5.64
C THR A 234 -0.66 -22.07 -5.72
N VAL A 235 -0.99 -23.15 -5.02
CA VAL A 235 -0.27 -24.44 -5.07
C VAL A 235 -1.16 -25.46 -5.76
N LYS A 236 -0.68 -26.04 -6.86
CA LYS A 236 -1.38 -27.09 -7.59
C LYS A 236 -0.56 -28.37 -7.60
N ALA A 237 -1.17 -29.45 -7.10
CA ALA A 237 -0.65 -30.81 -7.23
C ALA A 237 -1.43 -31.53 -8.34
N THR A 238 -0.76 -31.84 -9.44
CA THR A 238 -1.31 -32.62 -10.55
C THR A 238 -0.95 -34.08 -10.39
N MET A 239 -1.98 -34.93 -10.45
CA MET A 239 -1.87 -36.35 -10.11
C MET A 239 -2.54 -37.22 -11.18
N SER A 240 -2.12 -38.48 -11.27
CA SER A 240 -2.78 -39.52 -12.04
C SER A 240 -3.37 -40.56 -11.10
N GLY A 241 -4.62 -40.96 -11.34
CA GLY A 241 -5.37 -41.87 -10.46
C GLY A 241 -6.08 -41.20 -9.28
N ALA A 242 -6.05 -39.86 -9.21
CA ALA A 242 -6.80 -39.01 -8.28
C ALA A 242 -7.14 -37.68 -8.95
N LYS A 243 -8.02 -36.88 -8.36
CA LYS A 243 -8.29 -35.51 -8.82
C LYS A 243 -7.11 -34.59 -8.47
N ASP A 244 -6.77 -33.68 -9.38
CA ASP A 244 -5.82 -32.59 -9.08
C ASP A 244 -6.31 -31.78 -7.87
N ILE A 245 -5.40 -31.43 -6.97
CA ILE A 245 -5.70 -30.55 -5.83
C ILE A 245 -5.13 -29.15 -6.13
N LEU A 246 -5.97 -28.13 -5.95
CA LEU A 246 -5.60 -26.73 -6.05
C LEU A 246 -5.86 -26.06 -4.70
N LEU A 247 -4.83 -25.47 -4.11
CA LEU A 247 -4.89 -24.68 -2.89
C LEU A 247 -4.56 -23.24 -3.24
N LYS A 248 -5.46 -22.30 -2.90
CA LYS A 248 -5.26 -20.85 -3.08
C LYS A 248 -5.21 -20.20 -1.70
N GLN A 249 -4.03 -19.81 -1.24
CA GLN A 249 -3.78 -19.23 0.08
C GLN A 249 -3.56 -17.72 -0.06
N PRO A 250 -4.30 -16.87 0.68
CA PRO A 250 -4.06 -15.43 0.69
C PRO A 250 -2.64 -15.11 1.20
N ILE A 251 -1.97 -14.18 0.54
CA ILE A 251 -0.71 -13.59 1.00
C ILE A 251 -0.81 -12.06 0.97
N VAL A 252 0.04 -11.41 1.74
CA VAL A 252 0.17 -9.96 1.75
C VAL A 252 1.38 -9.57 0.91
N VAL A 253 1.21 -8.52 0.10
CA VAL A 253 2.29 -7.90 -0.65
C VAL A 253 2.49 -6.49 -0.14
N CYS A 254 3.73 -6.16 0.17
CA CYS A 254 4.13 -4.83 0.61
C CYS A 254 5.08 -4.17 -0.43
N PRO A 255 5.18 -2.84 -0.43
CA PRO A 255 5.97 -2.13 -1.43
C PRO A 255 7.50 -2.21 -1.23
N TYR A 256 7.95 -2.73 -0.09
CA TYR A 256 9.36 -2.79 0.32
C TYR A 256 9.83 -4.24 0.41
N ASP A 257 11.08 -4.51 0.03
CA ASP A 257 11.69 -5.83 0.24
C ASP A 257 11.88 -6.08 1.75
N HIS A 258 12.20 -7.32 2.14
CA HIS A 258 12.34 -7.66 3.55
C HIS A 258 13.46 -6.87 4.26
N ALA A 259 14.52 -6.50 3.54
CA ALA A 259 15.60 -5.67 4.07
C ALA A 259 15.13 -4.23 4.30
N GLY A 260 14.45 -3.62 3.33
CA GLY A 260 13.84 -2.30 3.44
C GLY A 260 12.80 -2.25 4.56
N CYS A 261 11.97 -3.30 4.70
CA CYS A 261 11.03 -3.42 5.82
C CYS A 261 11.71 -3.31 7.19
N LYS A 262 12.95 -3.82 7.34
CA LYS A 262 13.72 -3.72 8.59
C LYS A 262 14.26 -2.31 8.83
N LEU A 263 14.75 -1.66 7.78
CA LEU A 263 15.30 -0.31 7.86
C LEU A 263 14.22 0.71 8.25
N GLU A 264 13.00 0.54 7.73
CA GLU A 264 11.88 1.45 8.05
C GLU A 264 11.38 1.33 9.50
N MET A 265 11.66 0.23 10.20
CA MET A 265 11.10 -0.02 11.54
C MET A 265 11.47 1.06 12.56
N GLU A 266 12.71 1.52 12.56
CA GLU A 266 13.19 2.54 13.50
C GLU A 266 12.50 3.89 13.25
N ALA A 267 12.40 4.29 11.97
CA ALA A 267 11.72 5.53 11.58
C ALA A 267 10.21 5.48 11.91
N ILE A 268 9.57 4.33 11.69
CA ILE A 268 8.16 4.12 12.03
C ILE A 268 7.96 4.20 13.55
N GLU A 269 8.83 3.56 14.33
CA GLU A 269 8.74 3.60 15.79
C GLU A 269 8.89 5.03 16.32
N GLN A 270 9.88 5.78 15.82
CA GLN A 270 10.06 7.17 16.21
C GLN A 270 8.87 8.03 15.80
N ALA A 271 8.40 7.91 14.56
CA ALA A 271 7.23 8.66 14.08
C ALA A 271 5.96 8.36 14.89
N ALA A 272 5.79 7.10 15.33
CA ALA A 272 4.67 6.71 16.19
C ALA A 272 4.77 7.31 17.59
N LYS A 273 5.98 7.39 18.16
CA LYS A 273 6.23 8.07 19.45
C LYS A 273 5.93 9.56 19.35
N ASP A 274 6.48 10.23 18.34
CA ASP A 274 6.27 11.66 18.12
C ASP A 274 4.77 11.97 17.92
N ALA A 275 4.07 11.14 17.14
CA ALA A 275 2.63 11.29 16.93
C ALA A 275 1.80 11.09 18.21
N ALA A 276 2.26 10.26 19.15
CA ALA A 276 1.57 10.01 20.41
C ALA A 276 1.65 11.22 21.38
N GLU A 277 2.65 12.09 21.21
CA GLU A 277 2.80 13.31 22.01
C GLU A 277 1.88 14.45 21.52
N VAL A 278 1.33 14.34 20.30
CA VAL A 278 0.45 15.36 19.73
C VAL A 278 -0.97 15.19 20.24
N SER A 279 -1.46 16.17 21.01
CA SER A 279 -2.86 16.21 21.46
C SER A 279 -3.82 16.35 20.27
N PRO A 280 -4.78 15.41 20.07
CA PRO A 280 -5.77 15.53 18.99
C PRO A 280 -6.76 16.67 19.20
N GLU A 281 -7.08 16.99 20.45
CA GLU A 281 -8.04 18.04 20.81
C GLU A 281 -7.43 19.45 20.75
N ASN A 282 -6.13 19.56 21.03
CA ASN A 282 -5.43 20.83 21.05
C ASN A 282 -3.97 20.65 20.57
N PRO A 283 -3.74 20.44 19.27
CA PRO A 283 -2.39 20.32 18.73
C PRO A 283 -1.64 21.63 18.93
N MET A 284 -0.44 21.57 19.52
CA MET A 284 0.41 22.75 19.62
C MET A 284 0.88 23.18 18.23
N LEU A 285 0.41 24.34 17.79
CA LEU A 285 0.78 24.96 16.53
C LEU A 285 1.58 26.25 16.77
N PRO A 286 2.53 26.59 15.90
CA PRO A 286 3.14 27.92 15.90
C PRO A 286 2.07 29.01 15.77
N ALA A 287 2.35 30.20 16.31
CA ALA A 287 1.45 31.33 16.17
C ALA A 287 1.35 31.75 14.68
N PRO A 288 0.13 32.05 14.17
CA PRO A 288 -0.02 32.55 12.81
C PRO A 288 0.65 33.92 12.65
N SER A 289 1.24 34.17 11.48
CA SER A 289 1.85 35.45 11.12
C SER A 289 1.06 36.08 9.99
N ILE A 290 0.53 37.29 10.20
CA ILE A 290 -0.23 38.04 9.20
C ILE A 290 0.35 39.44 9.11
N ILE A 291 0.84 39.79 7.92
CA ILE A 291 1.51 41.06 7.66
C ILE A 291 0.60 41.90 6.79
N LEU A 292 0.01 42.93 7.41
CA LEU A 292 -0.90 43.86 6.74
C LEU A 292 -0.13 44.92 5.94
N ALA A 293 -0.75 45.45 4.90
CA ALA A 293 -0.15 46.47 4.03
C ALA A 293 0.16 47.78 4.75
N ASN A 294 -0.52 48.07 5.85
CA ASN A 294 -0.31 49.27 6.66
C ASN A 294 0.74 49.09 7.77
N GLN A 295 1.34 47.90 7.93
CA GLN A 295 2.34 47.68 8.96
C GLN A 295 3.71 48.25 8.55
N PRO A 296 4.42 48.99 9.44
CA PRO A 296 5.69 49.65 9.12
C PRO A 296 6.82 48.73 8.61
N GLY A 297 6.76 47.42 8.90
CA GLY A 297 7.73 46.42 8.43
C GLY A 297 7.24 45.57 7.24
N GLY A 298 6.06 45.85 6.70
CA GLY A 298 5.39 44.96 5.74
C GLY A 298 6.15 44.76 4.43
N LEU A 299 6.78 45.80 3.91
CA LEU A 299 7.60 45.70 2.71
C LEU A 299 8.85 44.86 2.95
N ARG A 300 9.48 45.00 4.13
CA ARG A 300 10.68 44.25 4.50
C ARG A 300 10.42 42.75 4.48
N ALA A 301 9.25 42.32 4.94
CA ALA A 301 8.83 40.91 4.93
C ALA A 301 8.62 40.33 3.52
N LEU A 302 8.42 41.18 2.51
CA LEU A 302 8.39 40.79 1.11
C LEU A 302 9.79 40.82 0.46
N GLY A 303 10.85 41.09 1.22
CA GLY A 303 12.19 41.33 0.68
C GLY A 303 12.29 42.62 -0.12
N VAL A 304 11.47 43.63 0.21
CA VAL A 304 11.37 44.91 -0.52
C VAL A 304 11.53 46.09 0.45
N THR A 305 12.11 47.19 -0.02
CA THR A 305 12.17 48.46 0.71
C THR A 305 11.78 49.63 -0.19
N MET A 306 11.60 50.81 0.39
CA MET A 306 11.32 52.05 -0.34
C MET A 306 12.58 52.90 -0.42
N VAL A 307 13.03 53.21 -1.64
CA VAL A 307 14.15 54.15 -1.90
C VAL A 307 13.67 55.19 -2.90
N GLY A 308 13.69 56.47 -2.53
CA GLY A 308 13.28 57.57 -3.40
C GLY A 308 11.83 57.46 -3.91
N GLY A 309 10.91 56.92 -3.09
CA GLY A 309 9.51 56.71 -3.50
C GLY A 309 9.28 55.49 -4.41
N GLN A 310 10.30 54.68 -4.69
CA GLN A 310 10.18 53.46 -5.48
C GLN A 310 10.43 52.21 -4.63
N ARG A 311 9.69 51.14 -4.92
CA ARG A 311 9.93 49.80 -4.37
C ARG A 311 11.22 49.22 -4.99
N LYS A 312 12.18 48.84 -4.14
CA LYS A 312 13.44 48.20 -4.54
C LYS A 312 13.63 46.90 -3.76
N PRO A 313 14.30 45.88 -4.32
CA PRO A 313 14.72 44.71 -3.55
C PRO A 313 15.52 45.14 -2.33
N LEU A 314 15.23 44.54 -1.18
CA LEU A 314 16.01 44.69 0.03
C LEU A 314 17.34 43.96 -0.18
N ILE A 315 18.46 44.68 -0.06
CA ILE A 315 19.81 44.11 -0.05
C ILE A 315 20.27 44.18 1.41
N GLU A 316 20.61 43.03 2.00
CA GLU A 316 21.18 42.93 3.34
C GLU A 316 22.70 43.03 3.34
#